data_AF-A0A1A8IG16-F1
#
_entry.id   AF-A0A1A8IG16-F1
#
_cell.length_a   1.000
_cell.length_b   1.000
_cell.length_c   1.000
_cell.angle_alpha   90.00
_cell.angle_beta   90.00
_cell.angle_gamma   90.00
#
_symmetry.space_group_name_H-M   'P 1'
#
loop_
_entity.id
_entity.type
_entity.pdbx_description
1 polymer ?
#
loop_
_entity_poly.entity_id
_entity_poly.type
_entity_poly.pdbx_seq_one_letter_code
_entity_poly.pdbx_strand_id
1 'polypeptide(L)'
;CIQDRQLICGLCLTIGQHQGHPIDDLQAAFINEKQTPSLLLARLSEQRWAQVCDLAEQLEQDKARCEALVRQDKQEVDQFFLVLEGILARKKHAYLEALDKAAAEVSLAYDPLIHRVKELQEEQLDLVSLGSSVEDEDSPLVFLEQVHLLRERVERFVQTPLPSATHLSVTPRAAAFLQQHWPTVTIGSLEQAPVPKVCCCARCGSLKSEVEEVGPIRETPSGRRQRQP
;
A
#
# COMPACT_ATOMS: atom_id res chain seq x y z
N CYS A 1 30.81 -70.11 -8.25
CA CYS A 1 31.84 -69.60 -9.17
C CYS A 1 32.82 -68.75 -8.36
N ILE A 2 34.11 -69.11 -8.36
CA ILE A 2 35.13 -68.39 -7.57
C ILE A 2 35.39 -67.01 -8.20
N GLN A 3 35.53 -66.97 -9.52
CA GLN A 3 35.87 -65.75 -10.26
C GLN A 3 34.83 -64.65 -10.06
N ASP A 4 33.55 -64.97 -10.22
CA ASP A 4 32.47 -63.97 -10.15
C ASP A 4 31.87 -63.82 -8.75
N ARG A 5 32.32 -64.66 -7.79
CA ARG A 5 31.80 -64.71 -6.41
C ARG A 5 30.29 -64.87 -6.31
N GLN A 6 29.73 -65.72 -7.17
CA GLN A 6 28.30 -66.00 -7.23
C GLN A 6 28.01 -67.49 -7.07
N LEU A 7 26.90 -67.80 -6.40
CA LEU A 7 26.32 -69.14 -6.39
C LEU A 7 25.71 -69.42 -7.77
N ILE A 8 26.01 -70.58 -8.35
CA ILE A 8 25.58 -70.95 -9.70
C ILE A 8 25.02 -72.38 -9.70
N CYS A 9 24.12 -72.68 -10.63
CA CYS A 9 23.62 -74.04 -10.85
C CYS A 9 24.47 -74.80 -11.87
N GLY A 10 24.23 -76.11 -12.02
CA GLY A 10 24.98 -76.97 -12.95
C GLY A 10 24.86 -76.57 -14.43
N LEU A 11 23.75 -75.94 -14.85
CA LEU A 11 23.60 -75.44 -16.22
C LEU A 11 24.48 -74.22 -16.48
N CYS A 12 24.51 -73.28 -15.54
CA CYS A 12 25.34 -72.07 -15.62
C CYS A 12 26.83 -72.40 -15.76
N LEU A 13 27.27 -73.51 -15.16
CA LEU A 13 28.64 -74.02 -15.21
C LEU A 13 28.99 -74.71 -16.54
N THR A 14 28.07 -75.48 -17.11
CA THR A 14 28.40 -76.40 -18.21
C THR A 14 28.18 -75.78 -19.59
N ILE A 15 27.13 -74.97 -19.75
CA ILE A 15 26.73 -74.35 -21.02
C ILE A 15 26.37 -72.86 -20.88
N GLY A 16 26.53 -72.31 -19.67
CA GLY A 16 26.20 -70.92 -19.36
C GLY A 16 27.42 -70.00 -19.25
N GLN A 17 27.20 -68.81 -18.68
CA GLN A 17 28.21 -67.72 -18.62
C GLN A 17 29.42 -68.02 -17.74
N HIS A 18 29.40 -69.11 -16.97
CA HIS A 18 30.51 -69.50 -16.09
C HIS A 18 31.26 -70.71 -16.62
N GLN A 19 31.08 -71.06 -17.90
CA GLN A 19 31.80 -72.16 -18.53
C GLN A 19 33.31 -71.88 -18.52
N GLY A 20 34.08 -72.81 -17.95
CA GLY A 20 35.53 -72.68 -17.81
C GLY A 20 36.00 -71.82 -16.63
N HIS A 21 35.08 -71.26 -15.83
CA HIS A 21 35.46 -70.57 -14.59
C HIS A 21 35.87 -71.56 -13.50
N PRO A 22 36.81 -71.17 -12.61
CA PRO A 22 37.17 -71.99 -11.46
C PRO A 22 35.99 -72.08 -10.48
N ILE A 23 35.65 -73.31 -10.07
CA ILE A 23 34.54 -73.63 -9.16
C ILE A 23 35.08 -74.24 -7.88
N ASP A 24 34.52 -73.78 -6.76
CA ASP A 24 34.72 -74.38 -5.45
C ASP A 24 33.45 -75.13 -5.05
N ASP A 25 33.59 -76.13 -4.18
CA ASP A 25 32.42 -76.76 -3.58
C ASP A 25 31.78 -75.83 -2.54
N LEU A 26 30.47 -75.97 -2.36
CA LEU A 26 29.70 -75.05 -1.52
C LEU A 26 30.17 -75.07 -0.06
N GLN A 27 30.57 -76.23 0.45
CA GLN A 27 30.94 -76.41 1.85
C GLN A 27 32.33 -75.83 2.12
N ALA A 28 33.29 -76.04 1.23
CA ALA A 28 34.61 -75.44 1.29
C ALA A 28 34.54 -73.90 1.15
N ALA A 29 33.79 -73.40 0.16
CA ALA A 29 33.56 -71.96 0.01
C ALA A 29 32.93 -71.34 1.26
N PHE A 30 31.94 -72.01 1.86
CA PHE A 30 31.33 -71.56 3.13
C PHE A 30 32.34 -71.51 4.27
N ILE A 31 33.17 -72.54 4.45
CA ILE A 31 34.19 -72.59 5.52
C ILE A 31 35.23 -71.48 5.30
N ASN A 32 35.69 -71.29 4.06
CA ASN A 32 36.68 -70.29 3.70
C ASN A 32 36.19 -68.85 3.93
N GLU A 33 34.94 -68.55 3.55
CA GLU A 33 34.35 -67.22 3.69
C GLU A 33 33.70 -66.97 5.06
N LYS A 34 33.61 -67.98 5.93
CA LYS A 34 32.89 -67.91 7.22
C LYS A 34 33.37 -66.75 8.12
N GLN A 35 34.65 -66.40 8.04
CA GLN A 35 35.26 -65.32 8.84
C GLN A 35 35.21 -63.95 8.14
N THR A 36 34.91 -63.91 6.84
CA THR A 36 34.91 -62.68 6.05
C THR A 36 33.95 -61.62 6.59
N PRO A 37 32.70 -61.92 7.01
CA PRO A 37 31.81 -60.93 7.60
C PRO A 37 32.43 -60.23 8.82
N SER A 38 33.04 -60.96 9.75
CA SER A 38 33.72 -60.36 10.91
C SER A 38 34.91 -59.49 10.51
N LEU A 39 35.69 -59.89 9.51
CA LEU A 39 36.81 -59.09 9.00
C LEU A 39 36.34 -57.80 8.32
N LEU A 40 35.25 -57.85 7.56
CA LEU A 40 34.66 -56.68 6.92
C LEU A 40 34.06 -55.71 7.95
N LEU A 41 33.39 -56.22 8.98
CA LEU A 41 32.87 -55.40 10.08
C LEU A 41 34.01 -54.78 10.89
N ALA A 42 35.11 -55.50 11.12
CA ALA A 42 36.29 -54.95 11.79
C ALA A 42 36.96 -53.80 10.98
N ARG A 43 36.74 -53.72 9.66
CA ARG A 43 37.19 -52.59 8.83
C ARG A 43 36.31 -51.34 9.00
N LEU A 44 35.08 -51.48 9.50
CA LEU A 44 34.26 -50.34 9.89
C LEU A 44 34.78 -49.79 11.20
N SER A 45 35.80 -48.92 11.11
CA SER A 45 36.38 -48.31 12.30
C SER A 45 35.37 -47.40 13.01
N GLU A 46 35.40 -47.41 14.34
CA GLU A 46 34.69 -46.44 15.19
C GLU A 46 35.04 -44.99 14.82
N GLN A 47 36.27 -44.75 14.34
CA GLN A 47 36.69 -43.45 13.85
C GLN A 47 35.87 -42.99 12.63
N ARG A 48 35.62 -43.88 11.66
CA ARG A 48 34.80 -43.55 10.49
C ARG A 48 33.34 -43.31 10.89
N TRP A 49 32.83 -44.06 11.85
CA TRP A 49 31.49 -43.86 12.39
C TRP A 49 31.37 -42.50 13.08
N ALA A 50 32.29 -42.15 13.97
CA ALA A 50 32.35 -40.84 14.63
C ALA A 50 32.39 -39.69 13.61
N GLN A 51 33.24 -39.77 12.58
CA GLN A 51 33.28 -38.76 11.50
C GLN A 51 31.93 -38.59 10.78
N VAL A 52 31.20 -39.68 10.54
CA VAL A 52 29.89 -39.62 9.88
C VAL A 52 28.85 -38.99 10.80
N CYS A 53 28.86 -39.32 12.10
CA CYS A 53 27.99 -38.70 13.09
C CYS A 53 28.29 -37.21 13.25
N ASP A 54 29.56 -36.84 13.41
CA ASP A 54 30.00 -35.45 13.55
C ASP A 54 29.59 -34.63 12.31
N LEU A 55 29.77 -35.19 11.10
CA LEU A 55 29.35 -34.53 9.87
C LEU A 55 27.83 -34.38 9.79
N ALA A 56 27.06 -35.38 10.21
CA ALA A 56 25.60 -35.30 10.23
C ALA A 56 25.12 -34.20 11.17
N GLU A 57 25.65 -34.15 12.39
CA GLU A 57 25.32 -33.11 13.37
C GLU A 57 25.72 -31.72 12.86
N GLN A 58 26.92 -31.58 12.29
CA GLN A 58 27.37 -30.32 11.71
C GLN A 58 26.43 -29.85 10.59
N LEU A 59 26.00 -30.75 9.70
CA LEU A 59 25.08 -30.41 8.61
C LEU A 59 23.71 -29.99 9.13
N GLU A 60 23.19 -30.63 10.18
CA GLU A 60 21.94 -30.24 10.82
C GLU A 60 22.03 -28.85 11.46
N GLN A 61 23.12 -28.57 12.18
CA GLN A 61 23.37 -27.26 12.78
C GLN A 61 23.53 -26.17 11.72
N ASP A 62 24.31 -26.43 10.67
CA ASP A 62 24.52 -25.50 9.57
C ASP A 62 23.22 -25.22 8.82
N LYS A 63 22.40 -26.24 8.56
CA LYS A 63 21.06 -26.09 7.98
C LYS A 63 20.17 -25.21 8.85
N ALA A 64 20.07 -25.50 10.14
CA ALA A 64 19.22 -24.73 11.07
C ALA A 64 19.65 -23.26 11.13
N ARG A 65 20.96 -22.99 11.13
CA ARG A 65 21.52 -21.63 11.07
C ARG A 65 21.12 -20.92 9.78
N CYS A 66 21.29 -21.56 8.62
CA CYS A 66 20.91 -21.00 7.32
C CYS A 66 19.40 -20.73 7.24
N GLU A 67 18.57 -21.66 7.70
CA GLU A 67 17.11 -21.48 7.73
C GLU A 67 16.68 -20.35 8.68
N ALA A 68 17.41 -20.14 9.77
CA ALA A 68 17.18 -19.01 10.67
C ALA A 68 17.47 -17.66 10.00
N LEU A 69 18.59 -17.55 9.30
CA LEU A 69 18.93 -16.34 8.53
C LEU A 69 17.88 -16.06 7.44
N VAL A 70 17.51 -17.06 6.66
CA VAL A 70 16.47 -16.90 5.63
C VAL A 70 15.13 -16.45 6.22
N ARG A 71 14.76 -16.95 7.41
CA ARG A 71 13.54 -16.52 8.09
C ARG A 71 13.64 -15.07 8.55
N GLN A 72 14.79 -14.66 9.07
CA GLN A 72 15.05 -13.27 9.45
C GLN A 72 14.97 -12.34 8.25
N ASP A 73 15.66 -12.66 7.15
CA ASP A 73 15.66 -11.85 5.92
C ASP A 73 14.23 -11.66 5.39
N LYS A 74 13.39 -12.70 5.44
CA LYS A 74 11.96 -12.60 5.08
C LYS A 74 11.23 -11.57 5.94
N GLN A 75 11.44 -11.61 7.26
CA GLN A 75 10.82 -10.66 8.18
C GLN A 75 11.30 -9.23 7.94
N GLU A 76 12.59 -9.03 7.63
CA GLU A 76 13.15 -7.72 7.32
C GLU A 76 12.55 -7.14 6.02
N VAL A 77 12.41 -7.98 4.99
CA VAL A 77 11.75 -7.59 3.73
C VAL A 77 10.28 -7.22 3.98
N ASP A 78 9.53 -8.06 4.69
CA ASP A 78 8.12 -7.80 5.01
C ASP A 78 7.97 -6.49 5.79
N GLN A 79 8.80 -6.28 6.81
CA GLN A 79 8.77 -5.08 7.65
C GLN A 79 9.12 -3.81 6.85
N PHE A 80 10.07 -3.90 5.93
CA PHE A 80 10.44 -2.78 5.07
C PHE A 80 9.27 -2.34 4.18
N PHE A 81 8.61 -3.27 3.50
CA PHE A 81 7.47 -2.95 2.63
C PHE A 81 6.24 -2.49 3.41
N LEU A 82 5.97 -3.07 4.59
CA LEU A 82 4.90 -2.59 5.48
C LEU A 82 5.07 -1.11 5.87
N VAL A 83 6.31 -0.68 6.14
CA VAL A 83 6.60 0.73 6.44
C VAL A 83 6.34 1.61 5.22
N LEU A 84 6.79 1.18 4.03
CA LEU A 84 6.55 1.93 2.78
C LEU A 84 5.06 2.08 2.47
N GLU A 85 4.29 1.00 2.59
CA GLU A 85 2.84 1.02 2.42
C GLU A 85 2.18 1.99 3.40
N GLY A 86 2.61 1.98 4.66
CA GLY A 86 2.16 2.92 5.67
C GLY A 86 2.42 4.39 5.30
N ILE A 87 3.61 4.70 4.80
CA ILE A 87 3.95 6.06 4.34
C ILE A 87 3.09 6.46 3.14
N LEU A 88 2.95 5.59 2.13
CA LEU A 88 2.11 5.85 0.96
C LEU A 88 0.64 6.09 1.35
N ALA A 89 0.11 5.28 2.27
CA ALA A 89 -1.25 5.44 2.77
C ALA A 89 -1.44 6.79 3.47
N ARG A 90 -0.50 7.20 4.34
CA ARG A 90 -0.53 8.52 4.99
C ARG A 90 -0.47 9.66 3.97
N LYS A 91 0.39 9.57 2.96
CA LYS A 91 0.50 10.59 1.90
C LYS A 91 -0.77 10.69 1.07
N LYS A 92 -1.36 9.55 0.68
CA LYS A 92 -2.65 9.51 -0.01
C LYS A 92 -3.75 10.16 0.84
N HIS A 93 -3.82 9.82 2.12
CA HIS A 93 -4.83 10.38 3.01
C HIS A 93 -4.70 11.91 3.14
N ALA A 94 -3.50 12.43 3.39
CA ALA A 94 -3.25 13.87 3.45
C ALA A 94 -3.65 14.60 2.15
N TYR A 95 -3.43 13.95 1.00
CA TYR A 95 -3.83 14.47 -0.31
C TYR A 95 -5.35 14.58 -0.46
N LEU A 96 -6.08 13.54 -0.06
CA LEU A 96 -7.53 13.52 -0.11
C LEU A 96 -8.11 14.52 0.89
N GLU A 97 -7.56 14.62 2.09
CA GLU A 97 -7.98 15.61 3.09
C GLU A 97 -7.80 17.05 2.57
N ALA A 98 -6.72 17.34 1.85
CA ALA A 98 -6.54 18.65 1.21
C ALA A 98 -7.61 18.94 0.14
N LEU A 99 -8.05 17.92 -0.60
CA LEU A 99 -9.13 18.05 -1.58
C LEU A 99 -10.50 18.20 -0.92
N ASP A 100 -10.75 17.48 0.18
CA ASP A 100 -11.99 17.59 0.95
C ASP A 100 -12.14 18.99 1.56
N LYS A 101 -11.04 19.58 2.05
CA LYS A 101 -11.01 20.98 2.51
C LYS A 101 -11.36 21.95 1.38
N ALA A 102 -10.76 21.78 0.21
CA ALA A 102 -11.08 22.60 -0.96
C ALA A 102 -12.55 22.43 -1.40
N ALA A 103 -13.10 21.22 -1.34
CA ALA A 103 -14.51 20.96 -1.64
C ALA A 103 -15.43 21.69 -0.63
N ALA A 104 -15.09 21.67 0.66
CA ALA A 104 -15.82 22.41 1.68
C ALA A 104 -15.77 23.93 1.43
N GLU A 105 -14.63 24.49 1.01
CA GLU A 105 -14.51 25.90 0.62
C GLU A 105 -15.42 26.25 -0.58
N VAL A 106 -15.52 25.36 -1.57
CA VAL A 106 -16.44 25.54 -2.71
C VAL A 106 -17.89 25.59 -2.23
N SER A 107 -18.31 24.63 -1.41
CA SER A 107 -19.65 24.60 -0.82
C SER A 107 -19.94 25.88 -0.02
N LEU A 108 -19.03 26.29 0.86
CA LEU A 108 -19.17 27.51 1.65
C LEU A 108 -19.35 28.77 0.79
N ALA A 109 -18.72 28.82 -0.38
CA ALA A 109 -18.84 29.95 -1.29
C ALA A 109 -20.12 29.94 -2.13
N TYR A 110 -20.58 28.77 -2.58
CA TYR A 110 -21.72 28.67 -3.52
C TYR A 110 -23.05 28.39 -2.85
N ASP A 111 -23.11 27.63 -1.75
CA ASP A 111 -24.37 27.22 -1.12
C ASP A 111 -25.22 28.43 -0.68
N PRO A 112 -24.65 29.51 -0.08
CA PRO A 112 -25.44 30.70 0.27
C PRO A 112 -25.99 31.42 -0.97
N LEU A 113 -25.22 31.47 -2.06
CA LEU A 113 -25.65 32.11 -3.31
C LEU A 113 -26.78 31.30 -3.96
N ILE A 114 -26.65 29.97 -3.99
CA ILE A 114 -27.68 29.06 -4.50
C ILE A 114 -28.94 29.18 -3.65
N HIS A 115 -28.82 29.18 -2.32
CA HIS A 115 -29.95 29.37 -1.41
C HIS A 115 -30.68 30.67 -1.70
N ARG A 116 -29.93 31.77 -1.84
CA ARG A 116 -30.52 33.09 -2.13
C ARG A 116 -31.25 33.11 -3.48
N VAL A 117 -30.72 32.46 -4.51
CA VAL A 117 -31.41 32.35 -5.80
C VAL A 117 -32.69 31.52 -5.67
N LYS A 118 -32.70 30.44 -4.88
CA LYS A 118 -33.90 29.64 -4.63
C LYS A 118 -35.00 30.43 -3.93
N GLU A 119 -34.66 31.22 -2.90
CA GLU A 119 -35.61 32.11 -2.23
C GLU A 119 -36.26 33.09 -3.22
N LEU A 120 -35.47 33.65 -4.15
CA LEU A 120 -36.00 34.56 -5.18
C LEU A 120 -36.89 33.82 -6.19
N GLN A 121 -36.58 32.57 -6.52
CA GLN A 121 -37.44 31.74 -7.38
C GLN A 121 -38.79 31.44 -6.71
N GLU A 122 -38.77 31.14 -5.40
CA GLU A 122 -39.99 30.91 -4.61
C GLU A 122 -40.84 32.19 -4.52
N GLU A 123 -40.26 33.34 -4.20
CA GLU A 123 -41.00 34.62 -4.17
C GLU A 123 -41.60 34.97 -5.53
N GLN A 124 -40.88 34.71 -6.63
CA GLN A 124 -41.43 34.90 -7.98
C GLN A 124 -42.66 34.03 -8.23
N LEU A 125 -42.65 32.77 -7.79
CA LEU A 125 -43.80 31.86 -7.94
C LEU A 125 -44.99 32.32 -7.08
N ASP A 126 -44.73 32.74 -5.85
CA ASP A 126 -45.75 33.28 -4.94
C ASP A 126 -46.39 34.55 -5.52
N LEU A 127 -45.59 35.44 -6.11
CA LEU A 127 -46.06 36.64 -6.80
C LEU A 127 -46.93 36.32 -8.01
N VAL A 128 -46.55 35.33 -8.82
CA VAL A 128 -47.35 34.88 -9.97
C VAL A 128 -48.69 34.30 -9.49
N SER A 129 -48.68 33.47 -8.44
CA SER A 129 -49.89 32.90 -7.85
C SER A 129 -50.83 33.98 -7.29
N LEU A 130 -50.28 34.96 -6.56
CA LEU A 130 -51.04 36.11 -6.08
C LEU A 130 -51.60 36.94 -7.25
N GLY A 131 -50.81 37.11 -8.32
CA GLY A 131 -51.24 37.78 -9.54
C GLY A 131 -52.48 37.13 -10.15
N SER A 132 -52.46 35.81 -10.35
CA SER A 132 -53.62 35.06 -10.85
C SER A 132 -54.83 35.18 -9.93
N SER A 133 -54.64 35.09 -8.60
CA SER A 133 -55.73 35.28 -7.63
C SER A 133 -56.37 36.67 -7.72
N VAL A 134 -55.58 37.72 -7.94
CA VAL A 134 -56.08 39.10 -8.08
C VAL A 134 -56.85 39.26 -9.39
N GLU A 135 -56.41 38.61 -10.48
CA GLU A 135 -57.09 38.66 -11.78
C GLU A 135 -58.49 38.02 -11.74
N ASP A 136 -58.67 36.97 -10.93
CA ASP A 136 -59.93 36.24 -10.77
C ASP A 136 -60.88 36.84 -9.71
N GLU A 137 -60.53 37.97 -9.07
CA GLU A 137 -61.33 38.57 -7.97
C GLU A 137 -62.45 39.48 -8.47
N ASP A 138 -63.70 39.14 -8.15
CA ASP A 138 -64.90 39.86 -8.59
C ASP A 138 -65.29 41.04 -7.66
N SER A 139 -64.80 41.07 -6.42
CA SER A 139 -65.14 42.12 -5.45
C SER A 139 -64.28 43.38 -5.64
N PRO A 140 -64.86 44.56 -5.97
CA PRO A 140 -64.07 45.75 -6.26
C PRO A 140 -63.19 46.24 -5.09
N LEU A 141 -63.65 46.05 -3.85
CA LEU A 141 -62.89 46.45 -2.67
C LEU A 141 -61.70 45.52 -2.44
N VAL A 142 -61.92 44.20 -2.50
CA VAL A 142 -60.88 43.18 -2.27
C VAL A 142 -59.84 43.23 -3.39
N PHE A 143 -60.27 43.38 -4.64
CA PHE A 143 -59.39 43.57 -5.78
C PHE A 143 -58.43 44.75 -5.57
N LEU A 144 -58.95 45.91 -5.18
CA LEU A 144 -58.12 47.10 -4.99
C LEU A 144 -57.11 46.89 -3.86
N GLU A 145 -57.48 46.27 -2.75
CA GLU A 145 -56.55 45.95 -1.65
C GLU A 145 -55.46 44.97 -2.10
N GLN A 146 -55.82 43.87 -2.75
CA GLN A 146 -54.86 42.85 -3.18
C GLN A 146 -53.95 43.34 -4.30
N VAL A 147 -54.44 44.14 -5.26
CA VAL A 147 -53.60 44.69 -6.33
C VAL A 147 -52.58 45.70 -5.81
N HIS A 148 -52.89 46.44 -4.74
CA HIS A 148 -51.92 47.32 -4.10
C HIS A 148 -50.82 46.52 -3.40
N LEU A 149 -51.18 45.46 -2.67
CA LEU A 149 -50.22 44.53 -2.06
C LEU A 149 -49.32 43.87 -3.11
N LEU A 150 -49.91 43.40 -4.21
CA LEU A 150 -49.19 42.80 -5.33
C LEU A 150 -48.20 43.79 -5.93
N ARG A 151 -48.63 45.03 -6.24
CA ARG A 151 -47.73 46.08 -6.77
C ARG A 151 -46.53 46.33 -5.86
N GLU A 152 -46.76 46.43 -4.55
CA GLU A 152 -45.69 46.67 -3.59
C GLU A 152 -44.70 45.51 -3.52
N ARG A 153 -45.17 44.26 -3.48
CA ARG A 153 -44.29 43.09 -3.46
C ARG A 153 -43.53 42.91 -4.77
N VAL A 154 -44.17 43.13 -5.92
CA VAL A 154 -43.50 43.07 -7.24
C VAL A 154 -42.40 44.13 -7.34
N GLU A 155 -42.68 45.37 -6.94
CA GLU A 155 -41.68 46.44 -6.96
C GLU A 155 -40.48 46.09 -6.07
N ARG A 156 -40.74 45.61 -4.84
CA ARG A 156 -39.68 45.15 -3.93
C ARG A 156 -38.85 44.01 -4.53
N PHE A 157 -39.50 43.05 -5.19
CA PHE A 157 -38.83 41.92 -5.82
C PHE A 157 -37.93 42.39 -6.97
N VAL A 158 -38.44 43.23 -7.88
CA VAL A 158 -37.68 43.77 -9.02
C VAL A 158 -36.49 44.61 -8.57
N GLN A 159 -36.61 45.33 -7.47
CA GLN A 159 -35.51 46.12 -6.89
C GLN A 159 -34.49 45.26 -6.10
N THR A 160 -34.80 44.00 -5.78
CA THR A 160 -33.89 43.15 -5.02
C THR A 160 -32.71 42.73 -5.89
N PRO A 161 -31.46 43.01 -5.47
CA PRO A 161 -30.28 42.68 -6.28
C PRO A 161 -30.06 41.17 -6.35
N LEU A 162 -29.68 40.69 -7.53
CA LEU A 162 -29.28 39.30 -7.73
C LEU A 162 -27.90 39.02 -7.12
N PRO A 163 -27.65 37.81 -6.59
CA PRO A 163 -26.33 37.40 -6.17
C PRO A 163 -25.33 37.46 -7.32
N SER A 164 -24.13 38.01 -7.06
CA SER A 164 -23.07 38.07 -8.07
C SER A 164 -22.44 36.71 -8.29
N ALA A 165 -22.21 36.33 -9.55
CA ALA A 165 -21.52 35.09 -9.88
C ALA A 165 -20.04 35.16 -9.47
N THR A 166 -19.62 34.24 -8.60
CA THR A 166 -18.20 34.03 -8.27
C THR A 166 -17.64 32.96 -9.19
N HIS A 167 -16.45 33.15 -9.73
CA HIS A 167 -15.73 32.14 -10.51
C HIS A 167 -14.57 31.58 -9.68
N LEU A 168 -14.81 30.52 -8.91
CA LEU A 168 -13.74 29.86 -8.17
C LEU A 168 -12.90 28.97 -9.09
N SER A 169 -11.59 29.01 -8.84
CA SER A 169 -10.64 28.06 -9.42
C SER A 169 -10.01 27.23 -8.31
N VAL A 170 -9.88 25.93 -8.54
CA VAL A 170 -9.23 24.99 -7.59
C VAL A 170 -7.83 24.71 -8.09
N THR A 171 -6.83 25.16 -7.35
CA THR A 171 -5.41 25.05 -7.71
C THR A 171 -4.55 24.63 -6.52
N PRO A 172 -3.49 23.82 -6.72
CA PRO A 172 -3.12 23.17 -7.98
C PRO A 172 -4.06 22.00 -8.32
N ARG A 173 -4.13 21.63 -9.61
CA ARG A 173 -4.87 20.44 -10.04
C ARG A 173 -4.11 19.19 -9.62
N ALA A 174 -4.79 18.27 -8.92
CA ALA A 174 -4.16 17.09 -8.32
C ALA A 174 -3.32 16.28 -9.32
N ALA A 175 -3.87 15.97 -10.49
CA ALA A 175 -3.16 15.19 -11.53
C ALA A 175 -1.88 15.88 -12.00
N ALA A 176 -1.93 17.19 -12.27
CA ALA A 176 -0.77 17.96 -12.72
C ALA A 176 0.30 18.03 -11.61
N PHE A 177 -0.10 18.25 -10.36
CA PHE A 177 0.83 18.26 -9.24
C PHE A 177 1.52 16.90 -9.06
N LEU A 178 0.75 15.81 -9.11
CA LEU A 178 1.32 14.46 -9.04
C LEU A 178 2.32 14.23 -10.17
N GLN A 179 1.95 14.55 -11.41
CA GLN A 179 2.84 14.41 -12.57
C GLN A 179 4.11 15.26 -12.48
N GLN A 180 4.04 16.45 -11.88
CA GLN A 180 5.17 17.35 -11.77
C GLN A 180 6.12 16.99 -10.62
N HIS A 181 5.59 16.51 -9.49
CA HIS A 181 6.35 16.41 -8.24
C HIS A 181 6.64 14.99 -7.78
N TRP A 182 5.83 14.00 -8.18
CA TRP A 182 6.01 12.61 -7.72
C TRP A 182 7.00 11.76 -8.52
N PRO A 183 7.27 11.97 -9.83
CA PRO A 183 8.23 11.14 -10.55
C PRO A 183 9.67 11.19 -10.01
N THR A 184 10.05 12.28 -9.34
CA THR A 184 11.39 12.45 -8.74
C THR A 184 11.48 11.96 -7.31
N VAL A 185 10.37 11.52 -6.71
CA VAL A 185 10.35 11.02 -5.32
C VAL A 185 10.95 9.62 -5.29
N THR A 186 12.04 9.46 -4.56
CA THR A 186 12.67 8.16 -4.32
C THR A 186 12.04 7.47 -3.10
N ILE A 187 12.24 6.15 -2.99
CA ILE A 187 11.81 5.37 -1.81
C ILE A 187 12.39 5.97 -0.52
N GLY A 188 13.66 6.40 -0.53
CA GLY A 188 14.33 6.99 0.63
C GLY A 188 13.84 8.40 1.00
N SER A 189 13.21 9.12 0.06
CA SER A 189 12.67 10.46 0.28
C SER A 189 11.14 10.49 0.36
N LEU A 190 10.49 9.33 0.46
CA LEU A 190 9.05 9.20 0.35
C LEU A 190 8.32 9.90 1.52
N GLU A 191 8.92 9.90 2.70
CA GLU A 191 8.36 10.59 3.87
C GLU A 191 8.33 12.11 3.67
N GLN A 192 9.26 12.67 2.89
CA GLN A 192 9.30 14.08 2.53
C GLN A 192 8.51 14.38 1.23
N ALA A 193 7.86 13.38 0.64
CA ALA A 193 7.09 13.57 -0.60
C ALA A 193 6.04 14.69 -0.44
N PRO A 194 5.91 15.59 -1.42
CA PRO A 194 5.07 16.76 -1.28
C PRO A 194 3.58 16.41 -1.39
N VAL A 195 2.78 17.13 -0.59
CA VAL A 195 1.31 17.14 -0.63
C VAL A 195 0.88 18.57 -0.99
N PRO A 196 -0.07 18.77 -1.92
CA PRO A 196 -0.48 20.09 -2.35
C PRO A 196 -1.26 20.81 -1.26
N LYS A 197 -0.96 22.09 -1.09
CA LYS A 197 -1.85 23.04 -0.41
C LYS A 197 -2.91 23.48 -1.43
N VAL A 198 -4.01 22.75 -1.52
CA VAL A 198 -5.10 23.06 -2.46
C VAL A 198 -5.90 24.25 -1.91
N CYS A 199 -6.11 25.26 -2.74
CA CYS A 199 -6.92 26.43 -2.39
C CYS A 199 -7.99 26.70 -3.45
N CYS A 200 -9.14 27.18 -3.00
CA CYS A 200 -10.21 27.68 -3.85
C CYS A 200 -10.15 29.20 -3.89
N CYS A 201 -9.69 29.78 -5.00
CA CYS A 201 -9.55 31.23 -5.11
C CYS A 201 -10.29 31.76 -6.35
N ALA A 202 -11.00 32.88 -6.16
CA ALA A 202 -11.73 33.57 -7.23
C ALA A 202 -10.81 34.28 -8.25
N ARG A 203 -9.50 34.39 -7.96
CA ARG A 203 -8.52 35.12 -8.78
C ARG A 203 -7.18 34.40 -8.99
N CYS A 204 -7.02 33.14 -8.60
CA CYS A 204 -5.75 32.40 -8.80
C CYS A 204 -5.59 31.87 -10.23
N GLY A 205 -5.77 32.75 -11.22
CA GLY A 205 -5.11 32.59 -12.50
C GLY A 205 -3.69 33.15 -12.38
N SER A 206 -2.71 32.28 -12.08
CA SER A 206 -1.27 32.56 -12.10
C SER A 206 -0.64 33.12 -10.82
N LEU A 207 -0.54 32.31 -9.76
CA LEU A 207 0.51 32.50 -8.76
C LEU A 207 1.31 31.21 -8.63
N LYS A 208 2.61 31.32 -8.90
CA LYS A 208 3.58 30.23 -8.83
C LYS A 208 3.60 29.68 -7.42
N SER A 209 3.54 28.34 -7.33
CA SER A 209 3.61 27.58 -6.09
C SER A 209 4.88 27.90 -5.32
N GLU A 210 4.77 28.57 -4.17
CA GLU A 210 5.85 28.60 -3.19
C GLU A 210 5.82 27.28 -2.40
N VAL A 211 6.85 26.48 -2.62
CA VAL A 211 7.15 25.28 -1.84
C VAL A 211 7.92 25.74 -0.61
N GLU A 212 7.36 25.51 0.56
CA GLU A 212 8.00 25.77 1.84
C GLU A 212 8.91 24.57 2.18
N GLU A 213 10.22 24.72 1.99
CA GLU A 213 11.21 23.79 2.55
C GLU A 213 11.27 23.98 4.07
N VAL A 214 10.82 22.98 4.82
CA VAL A 214 11.10 22.90 6.25
C VAL A 214 12.54 22.39 6.42
N GLY A 215 13.48 23.32 6.61
CA GLY A 215 14.86 23.03 6.96
C GLY A 215 15.00 22.47 8.38
N PRO A 216 16.12 21.77 8.69
CA PRO A 216 16.28 21.03 9.94
C PRO A 216 16.53 21.96 11.14
N ILE A 217 15.99 21.54 12.28
CA ILE A 217 16.14 22.16 13.60
C ILE A 217 17.62 22.16 13.98
N ARG A 218 18.20 23.35 14.18
CA ARG A 218 19.52 23.53 14.79
C ARG A 218 19.43 23.22 16.29
N GLU A 219 20.12 22.18 16.72
CA GLU A 219 20.40 21.92 18.13
C GLU A 219 21.30 23.03 18.71
N THR A 220 20.82 23.68 19.77
CA THR A 220 21.62 24.56 20.63
C THR A 220 22.35 23.73 21.68
N PRO A 221 23.68 23.89 21.86
CA PRO A 221 24.40 23.18 22.92
C PRO A 221 24.22 23.90 24.25
N SER A 222 23.59 23.23 25.22
CA SER A 222 23.48 23.68 26.60
C SER A 222 24.84 23.68 27.30
N GLY A 223 25.18 24.83 27.87
CA GLY A 223 26.45 25.11 28.53
C GLY A 223 26.71 24.29 29.80
N ARG A 224 27.94 23.80 29.92
CA ARG A 224 28.53 23.31 31.18
C ARG A 224 28.65 24.47 32.17
N ARG A 225 27.99 24.37 33.33
CA ARG A 225 28.37 25.11 34.53
C ARG A 225 29.35 24.26 35.34
N GLN A 226 30.62 24.68 35.33
CA GLN A 226 31.56 24.44 36.41
C GLN A 226 31.23 25.40 37.56
N ARG A 227 31.22 24.90 38.80
CA ARG A 227 31.77 25.60 39.98
C ARG A 227 32.05 24.58 41.09
N GLN A 228 33.32 24.61 41.51
CA GLN A 228 34.04 23.94 42.60
C GLN A 228 33.57 24.44 43.98
N PRO A 229 34.21 24.06 45.12
CA PRO A 229 35.14 22.96 45.39
C PRO A 229 34.58 21.87 46.31
#